data_AF-A0A7H8W540-F1
#
_entry.id   AF-A0A7H8W540-F1
#
_cell.length_a   1.000
_cell.length_b   1.000
_cell.length_c   1.000
_cell.angle_alpha   90.00
_cell.angle_beta   90.00
_cell.angle_gamma   90.00
#
_symmetry.space_group_name_H-M   'P 1'
#
loop_
_entity.id
_entity.type
_entity.pdbx_description
1 polymer ?
#
loop_
_entity_poly.entity_id
_entity_poly.type
_entity_poly.pdbx_seq_one_letter_code
_entity_poly.pdbx_strand_id
1 'polypeptide(L)'
;MCRVYNIIGCLNTLQIHLIRSQIDDFHTLNEVINFRKNYKINEEEIISTHKLLIEEEKIMLEKDLSELHDTIPQKKTDLSIQLRQKLDDLNQKIDNLPETNSKIIPTIKDYWYNLILCSQFWSAQLKFHYEVYLFNRQVKKLYLQKSKRYEYVSANFQDAVNESSLDALKTFRLKKELIENLNNTIYGAIGEQKVENTLKKLSDEYILINDFCSTFNPPIYNKRNNDRIHTIQIDHLLISPAGIFLIETKNWSEKSINNPNLRSPVEQILRTNFALYILLNNEIGLLKNNFLQHIWGNRKIPIRNIIVFTNNKPIEEFQHVKITTLNELLPYIKSFNPNFANDEIEMIADFLLKFSEQKKNYSKLELG
;
A
#
# COMPACT_ATOMS: atom_id res chain seq x y z
N MET A 1 -15.12 21.06 -20.93
CA MET A 1 -15.05 20.68 -19.50
C MET A 1 -13.88 21.44 -18.89
N CYS A 2 -14.03 21.96 -17.68
CA CYS A 2 -12.99 22.76 -17.00
C CYS A 2 -11.63 22.07 -17.06
N ARG A 3 -10.59 22.82 -17.45
CA ARG A 3 -9.23 22.28 -17.57
C ARG A 3 -8.59 22.25 -16.20
N VAL A 4 -8.08 21.09 -15.80
CA VAL A 4 -7.53 20.88 -14.47
C VAL A 4 -6.03 20.61 -14.57
N TYR A 5 -5.26 21.39 -13.82
CA TYR A 5 -3.84 21.25 -13.61
C TYR A 5 -3.58 20.85 -12.17
N ASN A 6 -2.53 20.06 -11.97
CA ASN A 6 -2.06 19.54 -10.68
C ASN A 6 -3.06 18.59 -9.98
N ILE A 7 -2.49 17.76 -9.10
CA ILE A 7 -3.26 16.88 -8.20
C ILE A 7 -3.55 17.65 -6.90
N ILE A 8 -4.68 17.36 -6.26
CA ILE A 8 -5.05 17.92 -4.95
C ILE A 8 -3.99 17.63 -3.87
N GLY A 9 -3.77 18.60 -2.98
CA GLY A 9 -2.60 18.65 -2.10
C GLY A 9 -2.61 17.57 -1.02
N CYS A 10 -3.78 17.31 -0.42
CA CYS A 10 -3.91 16.25 0.57
C CYS A 10 -3.70 14.85 -0.05
N LEU A 11 -4.12 14.62 -1.30
CA LEU A 11 -3.88 13.34 -1.98
C LEU A 11 -2.40 13.15 -2.28
N ASN A 12 -1.71 14.20 -2.75
CA ASN A 12 -0.27 14.15 -2.97
C ASN A 12 0.49 13.86 -1.65
N THR A 13 0.08 14.51 -0.56
CA THR A 13 0.65 14.26 0.77
C THR A 13 0.43 12.82 1.23
N LEU A 14 -0.80 12.30 1.08
CA LEU A 14 -1.15 10.92 1.42
C LEU A 14 -0.26 9.92 0.65
N GLN A 15 -0.07 10.13 -0.65
CA GLN A 15 0.81 9.28 -1.46
C GLN A 15 2.25 9.28 -0.96
N ILE A 16 2.81 10.47 -0.69
CA ILE A 16 4.19 10.60 -0.21
C ILE A 16 4.40 9.79 1.07
N HIS A 17 3.43 9.82 1.99
CA HIS A 17 3.49 9.04 3.21
C HIS A 17 3.39 7.54 2.95
N LEU A 18 2.46 7.08 2.11
CA LEU A 18 2.31 5.65 1.78
C LEU A 18 3.57 5.07 1.12
N ILE A 19 4.15 5.78 0.14
CA ILE A 19 5.37 5.35 -0.55
C ILE A 19 6.56 5.29 0.42
N ARG A 20 6.72 6.30 1.29
CA ARG A 20 7.80 6.32 2.30
C ARG A 20 7.68 5.17 3.31
N SER A 21 6.45 4.73 3.57
CA SER A 21 6.16 3.59 4.45
C SER A 21 6.14 2.24 3.72
N GLN A 22 6.51 2.18 2.44
CA GLN A 22 6.53 0.95 1.63
C GLN A 22 5.16 0.26 1.55
N ILE A 23 4.07 1.03 1.56
CA ILE A 23 2.70 0.53 1.34
C ILE A 23 2.33 0.85 -0.11
N ASP A 24 2.26 -0.17 -0.96
CA ASP A 24 1.93 -0.05 -2.38
C ASP A 24 0.55 -0.65 -2.76
N ASP A 25 -0.18 -1.18 -1.78
CA ASP A 25 -1.49 -1.83 -1.94
C ASP A 25 -2.64 -0.90 -2.35
N PHE A 26 -2.43 0.42 -2.36
CA PHE A 26 -3.48 1.39 -2.62
C PHE A 26 -3.21 2.15 -3.93
N HIS A 27 -4.20 2.11 -4.82
CA HIS A 27 -4.26 2.78 -6.12
C HIS A 27 -5.34 3.86 -6.17
N THR A 28 -6.29 3.87 -5.23
CA THR A 28 -7.32 4.92 -5.18
C THR A 28 -7.57 5.39 -3.75
N LEU A 29 -8.06 6.63 -3.59
CA LEU A 29 -8.50 7.13 -2.28
C LEU A 29 -9.66 6.29 -1.73
N ASN A 30 -10.52 5.76 -2.60
CA ASN A 30 -11.63 4.89 -2.22
C ASN A 30 -11.15 3.57 -1.60
N GLU A 31 -10.06 2.98 -2.08
CA GLU A 31 -9.47 1.79 -1.45
C GLU A 31 -8.98 2.08 -0.03
N VAL A 32 -8.33 3.22 0.19
CA VAL A 32 -7.89 3.64 1.53
C VAL A 32 -9.11 3.80 2.46
N ILE A 33 -10.18 4.42 1.97
CA ILE A 33 -11.42 4.61 2.73
C ILE A 33 -12.10 3.25 3.02
N ASN A 34 -12.15 2.36 2.04
CA ASN A 34 -12.74 1.03 2.19
C ASN A 34 -11.94 0.19 3.18
N PHE A 35 -10.61 0.20 3.08
CA PHE A 35 -9.72 -0.43 4.05
C PHE A 35 -10.01 0.06 5.47
N ARG A 36 -10.17 1.37 5.67
CA ARG A 36 -10.49 1.97 6.96
C ARG A 36 -11.86 1.54 7.51
N LYS A 37 -12.88 1.50 6.66
CA LYS A 37 -14.23 1.08 7.07
C LYS A 37 -14.28 -0.39 7.46
N ASN A 38 -13.42 -1.20 6.85
CA ASN A 38 -13.45 -2.66 6.97
C ASN A 38 -12.33 -3.23 7.86
N TYR A 39 -11.72 -2.44 8.76
CA TYR A 39 -10.63 -2.92 9.62
C TYR A 39 -10.96 -4.23 10.36
N LYS A 40 -12.14 -4.30 10.98
CA LYS A 40 -12.56 -5.50 11.72
C LYS A 40 -12.75 -6.69 10.79
N ILE A 41 -13.38 -6.47 9.63
CA ILE A 41 -13.63 -7.51 8.62
C ILE A 41 -12.30 -8.05 8.08
N ASN A 42 -11.36 -7.17 7.74
CA ASN A 42 -10.05 -7.55 7.22
C ASN A 42 -9.23 -8.33 8.28
N GLU A 43 -9.31 -7.95 9.56
CA GLU A 43 -8.66 -8.69 10.65
C GLU A 43 -9.27 -10.10 10.81
N GLU A 44 -10.60 -10.20 10.77
CA GLU A 44 -11.33 -11.47 10.81
C GLU A 44 -11.03 -12.34 9.57
N GLU A 45 -10.86 -11.74 8.40
CA GLU A 45 -10.50 -12.43 7.15
C GLU A 45 -9.10 -13.05 7.21
N ILE A 46 -8.11 -12.32 7.76
CA ILE A 46 -6.76 -12.85 8.01
C ILE A 46 -6.86 -14.07 8.94
N ILE A 47 -7.58 -13.94 10.06
CA ILE A 47 -7.73 -15.04 11.02
C ILE A 47 -8.46 -16.23 10.37
N SER A 48 -9.51 -15.99 9.59
CA SER A 48 -10.27 -17.01 8.88
C SER A 48 -9.41 -17.76 7.85
N THR A 49 -8.58 -17.03 7.11
CA THR A 49 -7.64 -17.62 6.13
C THR A 49 -6.64 -18.54 6.83
N HIS A 50 -6.03 -18.08 7.92
CA HIS A 50 -5.11 -18.91 8.70
C HIS A 50 -5.83 -20.08 9.39
N LYS A 51 -7.09 -19.92 9.77
CA LYS A 51 -7.91 -21.02 10.28
C LYS A 51 -8.07 -22.14 9.26
N LEU A 52 -8.35 -21.80 8.00
CA LEU A 52 -8.44 -22.77 6.91
C LEU A 52 -7.10 -23.47 6.67
N LEU A 53 -5.99 -22.71 6.65
CA LEU A 53 -4.64 -23.27 6.47
C LEU A 53 -4.28 -24.27 7.58
N ILE A 54 -4.63 -24.01 8.84
CA ILE A 54 -4.37 -24.92 9.95
C ILE A 54 -5.28 -26.15 9.90
N GLU A 55 -6.53 -26.01 9.43
CA GLU A 55 -7.41 -27.17 9.23
C GLU A 55 -6.89 -28.08 8.10
N GLU A 56 -6.43 -27.48 7.00
CA GLU A 56 -5.76 -28.21 5.91
C GLU A 56 -4.47 -28.88 6.38
N GLU A 57 -3.64 -28.17 7.17
CA GLU A 57 -2.43 -28.73 7.80
C GLU A 57 -2.77 -29.96 8.63
N LYS A 58 -3.83 -29.88 9.45
CA LYS A 58 -4.28 -30.98 10.31
C LYS A 58 -4.67 -32.21 9.50
N ILE A 59 -5.48 -32.04 8.45
CA ILE A 59 -5.90 -33.13 7.55
C ILE A 59 -4.69 -33.75 6.86
N MET A 60 -3.74 -32.93 6.39
CA MET A 60 -2.51 -33.42 5.77
C MET A 60 -1.63 -34.18 6.77
N LEU A 61 -1.51 -33.71 8.01
CA LEU A 61 -0.77 -34.41 9.06
C LEU A 61 -1.39 -35.76 9.42
N GLU A 62 -2.72 -35.85 9.51
CA GLU A 62 -3.42 -37.11 9.75
C GLU A 62 -3.16 -38.12 8.62
N LYS A 63 -3.29 -37.66 7.37
CA LYS A 63 -2.99 -38.48 6.19
C LYS A 63 -1.53 -38.93 6.17
N ASP A 64 -0.58 -38.03 6.37
CA ASP A 64 0.85 -38.35 6.39
C ASP A 64 1.20 -39.34 7.51
N LEU A 65 0.57 -39.23 8.68
CA LEU A 65 0.77 -40.17 9.78
C LEU A 65 0.24 -41.56 9.44
N SER A 66 -0.92 -41.64 8.78
CA SER A 66 -1.47 -42.91 8.27
C SER A 66 -0.55 -43.53 7.21
N GLU A 67 -0.10 -42.75 6.22
CA GLU A 67 0.81 -43.24 5.18
C GLU A 67 2.15 -43.70 5.75
N LEU A 68 2.70 -42.99 6.73
CA LEU A 68 3.91 -43.42 7.44
C LEU A 68 3.68 -44.72 8.20
N HIS A 69 2.50 -44.89 8.81
CA HIS A 69 2.16 -46.13 9.51
C HIS A 69 2.16 -47.34 8.57
N ASP A 70 1.66 -47.19 7.35
CA ASP A 70 1.58 -48.27 6.34
C ASP A 70 2.91 -48.51 5.61
N THR A 71 3.67 -47.44 5.32
CA THR A 71 4.93 -47.50 4.57
C THR A 71 6.05 -48.16 5.38
N ILE A 72 6.07 -47.98 6.70
CA ILE A 72 7.11 -48.56 7.58
C ILE A 72 7.12 -50.10 7.50
N PRO A 73 6.00 -50.82 7.71
CA PRO A 73 5.93 -52.26 7.52
C PRO A 73 6.27 -52.71 6.11
N GLN A 74 5.74 -52.04 5.08
CA GLN A 74 5.98 -52.41 3.68
C GLN A 74 7.46 -52.34 3.32
N LYS A 75 8.13 -51.22 3.62
CA LYS A 75 9.57 -51.06 3.34
C LYS A 75 10.42 -52.11 4.07
N LYS A 76 10.03 -52.47 5.29
CA LYS A 76 10.71 -53.51 6.08
C LYS A 76 10.56 -54.89 5.41
N THR A 77 9.36 -55.19 4.91
CA THR A 77 9.10 -56.42 4.15
C THR A 77 9.89 -56.45 2.85
N ASP A 78 9.89 -55.36 2.08
CA ASP A 78 10.63 -55.26 0.81
C ASP A 78 12.14 -55.46 1.00
N LEU A 79 12.73 -54.79 1.99
CA LEU A 79 14.14 -54.98 2.34
C LEU A 79 14.41 -56.43 2.74
N SER A 80 13.48 -57.07 3.48
CA SER A 80 13.65 -58.48 3.88
C SER A 80 13.60 -59.46 2.70
N ILE A 81 12.76 -59.17 1.70
CA ILE A 81 12.66 -59.95 0.46
C ILE A 81 13.93 -59.78 -0.36
N GLN A 82 14.42 -58.54 -0.52
CA GLN A 82 15.68 -58.26 -1.22
C GLN A 82 16.86 -58.95 -0.55
N LEU A 83 16.90 -58.96 0.79
CA LEU A 83 17.94 -59.69 1.51
C LEU A 83 17.83 -61.20 1.24
N ARG A 84 16.64 -61.79 1.34
CA ARG A 84 16.45 -63.24 1.07
C ARG A 84 16.90 -63.61 -0.34
N GLN A 85 16.43 -62.89 -1.36
CA GLN A 85 16.85 -63.11 -2.75
C GLN A 85 18.38 -63.05 -2.90
N LYS A 86 19.02 -62.07 -2.27
CA LYS A 86 20.48 -61.92 -2.33
C LYS A 86 21.22 -63.04 -1.60
N LEU A 87 20.67 -63.56 -0.49
CA LEU A 87 21.23 -64.70 0.23
C LEU A 87 21.02 -66.00 -0.55
N ASP A 88 19.86 -66.19 -1.19
CA ASP A 88 19.56 -67.34 -2.03
C ASP A 88 20.46 -67.39 -3.27
N ASP A 89 20.69 -66.25 -3.94
CA ASP A 89 21.65 -66.12 -5.05
C ASP A 89 23.09 -66.47 -4.63
N LEU A 90 23.48 -66.09 -3.41
CA LEU A 90 24.80 -66.42 -2.85
C LEU A 90 24.89 -67.91 -2.49
N ASN A 91 23.83 -68.50 -1.93
CA ASN A 91 23.76 -69.93 -1.64
C ASN A 91 23.81 -70.76 -2.92
N GLN A 92 23.08 -70.37 -3.97
CA GLN A 92 23.13 -71.06 -5.25
C GLN A 92 24.53 -71.00 -5.90
N LYS A 93 25.28 -69.92 -5.67
CA LYS A 93 26.70 -69.83 -6.08
C LYS A 93 27.62 -70.75 -5.26
N ILE A 94 27.28 -71.01 -4.00
CA ILE A 94 27.99 -71.96 -3.14
C ILE A 94 27.68 -73.40 -3.58
N ASP A 95 26.41 -73.73 -3.85
CA ASP A 95 25.98 -75.08 -4.25
C ASP A 95 26.51 -75.49 -5.63
N ASN A 96 26.75 -74.52 -6.52
CA ASN A 96 27.35 -74.74 -7.84
C ASN A 96 28.89 -74.84 -7.82
N LEU A 97 29.52 -74.89 -6.63
CA LEU A 97 30.96 -75.11 -6.53
C LEU A 97 31.30 -76.58 -6.88
N PRO A 98 32.31 -76.82 -7.72
CA PRO A 98 32.70 -78.18 -8.10
C PRO A 98 33.18 -79.01 -6.90
N GLU A 99 32.73 -80.26 -6.80
CA GLU A 99 33.21 -81.20 -5.78
C GLU A 99 34.72 -81.41 -5.90
N THR A 100 35.40 -81.34 -4.75
CA THR A 100 36.86 -81.29 -4.62
C THR A 100 37.54 -82.61 -5.00
N ASN A 101 37.83 -82.79 -6.29
CA ASN A 101 38.62 -83.91 -6.81
C ASN A 101 40.13 -83.58 -6.87
N SER A 102 40.79 -83.55 -5.71
CA SER A 102 42.24 -83.71 -5.48
C SER A 102 43.27 -82.63 -5.96
N LYS A 103 44.37 -82.55 -5.18
CA LYS A 103 45.60 -81.71 -5.25
C LYS A 103 45.50 -80.30 -4.63
N ILE A 104 46.55 -79.95 -3.88
CA ILE A 104 46.64 -78.87 -2.87
C ILE A 104 46.44 -77.44 -3.42
N ILE A 105 46.64 -77.22 -4.74
CA ILE A 105 46.54 -75.90 -5.40
C ILE A 105 45.07 -75.48 -5.66
N PRO A 106 44.19 -76.32 -6.25
CA PRO A 106 42.76 -76.03 -6.33
C PRO A 106 42.13 -75.79 -4.96
N THR A 107 42.57 -76.48 -3.91
CA THR A 107 42.06 -76.32 -2.54
C THR A 107 42.26 -74.91 -1.97
N ILE A 108 43.39 -74.26 -2.28
CA ILE A 108 43.65 -72.88 -1.87
C ILE A 108 42.77 -71.91 -2.66
N LYS A 109 42.60 -72.14 -3.97
CA LYS A 109 41.74 -71.31 -4.83
C LYS A 109 40.27 -71.39 -4.40
N ASP A 110 39.78 -72.58 -4.09
CA ASP A 110 38.43 -72.83 -3.59
C ASP A 110 38.24 -72.22 -2.19
N TYR A 111 39.26 -72.28 -1.34
CA TYR A 111 39.27 -71.61 -0.03
C TYR A 111 39.16 -70.09 -0.18
N TRP A 112 39.94 -69.47 -1.06
CA TRP A 112 39.86 -68.02 -1.33
C TRP A 112 38.51 -67.62 -1.93
N TYR A 113 37.96 -68.43 -2.85
CA TYR A 113 36.65 -68.18 -3.44
C TYR A 113 35.53 -68.29 -2.39
N ASN A 114 35.58 -69.29 -1.51
CA ASN A 114 34.69 -69.41 -0.36
C ASN A 114 34.84 -68.24 0.62
N LEU A 115 36.05 -67.75 0.85
CA LEU A 115 36.30 -66.59 1.72
C LEU A 115 35.69 -65.31 1.14
N ILE A 116 35.77 -65.13 -0.18
CA ILE A 116 35.11 -64.03 -0.91
C ILE A 116 33.59 -64.16 -0.80
N LEU A 117 33.02 -65.35 -1.03
CA LEU A 117 31.58 -65.58 -0.91
C LEU A 117 31.07 -65.35 0.52
N CYS A 118 31.78 -65.86 1.53
CA CYS A 118 31.49 -65.58 2.94
C CYS A 118 31.57 -64.08 3.23
N SER A 119 32.60 -63.38 2.76
CA SER A 119 32.73 -61.93 2.92
C SER A 119 31.55 -61.19 2.28
N GLN A 120 31.13 -61.59 1.07
CA GLN A 120 29.96 -61.04 0.39
C GLN A 120 28.67 -61.28 1.18
N PHE A 121 28.49 -62.49 1.71
CA PHE A 121 27.35 -62.88 2.55
C PHE A 121 27.25 -62.01 3.81
N TRP A 122 28.34 -61.91 4.57
CA TRP A 122 28.42 -61.06 5.76
C TRP A 122 28.22 -59.57 5.42
N SER A 123 28.83 -59.09 4.33
CA SER A 123 28.67 -57.69 3.89
C SER A 123 27.22 -57.36 3.51
N ALA A 124 26.50 -58.31 2.90
CA ALA A 124 25.10 -58.13 2.51
C ALA A 124 24.20 -58.02 3.75
N GLN A 125 24.42 -58.87 4.76
CA GLN A 125 23.70 -58.79 6.03
C GLN A 125 23.99 -57.49 6.79
N LEU A 126 25.27 -57.09 6.90
CA LEU A 126 25.67 -55.85 7.55
C LEU A 126 25.07 -54.62 6.85
N LYS A 127 25.12 -54.58 5.52
CA LYS A 127 24.52 -53.50 4.72
C LYS A 127 23.01 -53.40 4.96
N PHE A 128 22.31 -54.52 4.96
CA PHE A 128 20.87 -54.56 5.27
C PHE A 128 20.57 -54.04 6.68
N HIS A 129 21.28 -54.51 7.71
CA HIS A 129 21.08 -54.04 9.07
C HIS A 129 21.31 -52.53 9.19
N TYR A 130 22.32 -52.00 8.50
CA TYR A 130 22.61 -50.59 8.45
C TYR A 130 21.51 -49.78 7.73
N GLU A 131 21.02 -50.25 6.59
CA GLU A 131 19.92 -49.62 5.84
C GLU A 131 18.61 -49.59 6.63
N VAL A 132 18.26 -50.71 7.28
CA VAL A 132 17.08 -50.81 8.15
C VAL A 132 17.21 -49.86 9.35
N TYR A 133 18.40 -49.79 9.96
CA TYR A 133 18.66 -48.88 11.08
C TYR A 133 18.53 -47.41 10.67
N LEU A 134 19.15 -47.00 9.56
CA LEU A 134 19.06 -45.63 9.04
C LEU A 134 17.61 -45.26 8.69
N PHE A 135 16.91 -46.12 7.97
CA PHE A 135 15.51 -45.92 7.61
C PHE A 135 14.63 -45.74 8.86
N ASN A 136 14.73 -46.67 9.82
CA ASN A 136 13.97 -46.59 11.07
C ASN A 136 14.27 -45.31 11.85
N ARG A 137 15.54 -44.86 11.89
CA ARG A 137 15.92 -43.62 12.57
C ARG A 137 15.29 -42.40 11.91
N GLN A 138 15.36 -42.30 10.57
CA GLN A 138 14.80 -41.18 9.81
C GLN A 138 13.28 -41.13 9.94
N VAL A 139 12.61 -42.27 9.73
CA VAL A 139 11.16 -42.35 9.78
C VAL A 139 10.63 -42.13 11.19
N LYS A 140 11.27 -42.70 12.23
CA LYS A 140 10.88 -42.45 13.62
C LYS A 140 11.00 -40.97 13.98
N LYS A 141 12.05 -40.28 13.50
CA LYS A 141 12.21 -38.83 13.71
C LYS A 141 11.08 -38.06 13.02
N LEU A 142 10.78 -38.36 11.76
CA LEU A 142 9.72 -37.70 11.00
C LEU A 142 8.34 -37.94 11.61
N TYR A 143 8.03 -39.20 11.96
CA TYR A 143 6.79 -39.59 12.64
C TYR A 143 6.64 -38.82 13.96
N LEU A 144 7.68 -38.78 14.79
CA LEU A 144 7.62 -38.06 16.07
C LEU A 144 7.41 -36.55 15.87
N GLN A 145 8.04 -35.94 14.86
CA GLN A 145 7.85 -34.53 14.54
C GLN A 145 6.42 -34.24 14.09
N LYS A 146 5.89 -35.05 13.16
CA LYS A 146 4.51 -34.90 12.66
C LYS A 146 3.46 -35.22 13.73
N SER A 147 3.66 -36.26 14.53
CA SER A 147 2.77 -36.64 15.65
C SER A 147 2.69 -35.51 16.68
N LYS A 148 3.84 -34.95 17.09
CA LYS A 148 3.86 -33.81 18.01
C LYS A 148 3.13 -32.59 17.47
N ARG A 149 3.33 -32.27 16.18
CA ARG A 149 2.63 -31.15 15.55
C ARG A 149 1.13 -31.42 15.45
N TYR A 150 0.74 -32.63 15.06
CA TYR A 150 -0.66 -33.04 14.98
C TYR A 150 -1.37 -33.00 16.34
N GLU A 151 -0.72 -33.51 17.38
CA GLU A 151 -1.21 -33.45 18.76
C GLU A 151 -1.37 -31.99 19.22
N TYR A 152 -0.37 -31.14 18.93
CA TYR A 152 -0.44 -29.71 19.25
C TYR A 152 -1.61 -29.02 18.55
N VAL A 153 -1.74 -29.17 17.23
CA VAL A 153 -2.82 -28.56 16.43
C VAL A 153 -4.19 -29.09 16.87
N SER A 154 -4.29 -30.37 17.23
CA SER A 154 -5.55 -30.97 17.67
C SER A 154 -5.99 -30.50 19.05
N ALA A 155 -5.04 -30.31 19.98
CA ALA A 155 -5.34 -29.87 21.35
C ALA A 155 -5.44 -28.34 21.48
N ASN A 156 -4.64 -27.59 20.74
CA ASN A 156 -4.48 -26.13 20.85
C ASN A 156 -4.70 -25.45 19.49
N PHE A 157 -5.77 -25.81 18.80
CA PHE A 157 -6.05 -25.33 17.44
C PHE A 157 -6.03 -23.80 17.34
N GLN A 158 -6.65 -23.11 18.31
CA GLN A 158 -6.69 -21.65 18.31
C GLN A 158 -5.30 -21.02 18.48
N ASP A 159 -4.42 -21.62 19.28
CA ASP A 159 -3.05 -21.13 19.47
C ASP A 159 -2.22 -21.34 18.21
N ALA A 160 -2.38 -22.48 17.53
CA ALA A 160 -1.75 -22.72 16.23
C ALA A 160 -2.20 -21.69 15.17
N VAL A 161 -3.48 -21.31 15.16
CA VAL A 161 -4.01 -20.24 14.28
C VAL A 161 -3.42 -18.88 14.66
N ASN A 162 -3.32 -18.57 15.95
CA ASN A 162 -2.73 -17.32 16.44
C ASN A 162 -1.25 -17.20 16.08
N GLU A 163 -0.47 -18.28 16.24
CA GLU A 163 0.94 -18.34 15.84
C GLU A 163 1.10 -18.15 14.33
N SER A 164 0.28 -18.83 13.53
CA SER A 164 0.32 -18.77 12.07
C SER A 164 -0.03 -17.37 11.55
N SER A 165 -1.04 -16.72 12.15
CA SER A 165 -1.52 -15.40 11.73
C SER A 165 -0.72 -14.23 12.30
N LEU A 166 0.21 -14.46 13.23
CA LEU A 166 0.92 -13.42 13.98
C LEU A 166 1.58 -12.38 13.08
N ASP A 167 2.36 -12.83 12.09
CA ASP A 167 3.11 -11.94 11.21
C ASP A 167 2.20 -11.14 10.28
N ALA A 168 1.16 -11.79 9.73
CA ALA A 168 0.16 -11.14 8.90
C ALA A 168 -0.61 -10.06 9.68
N LEU A 169 -1.04 -10.38 10.90
CA LEU A 169 -1.73 -9.44 11.80
C LEU A 169 -0.82 -8.30 12.24
N LYS A 170 0.47 -8.55 12.48
CA LYS A 170 1.45 -7.50 12.82
C LYS A 170 1.60 -6.52 11.68
N THR A 171 1.79 -7.00 10.45
CA THR A 171 1.88 -6.16 9.25
C THR A 171 0.58 -5.37 9.04
N PHE A 172 -0.57 -6.02 9.19
CA PHE A 172 -1.88 -5.37 9.12
C PHE A 172 -2.04 -4.25 10.15
N ARG A 173 -1.63 -4.48 11.41
CA ARG A 173 -1.70 -3.47 12.48
C ARG A 173 -0.81 -2.26 12.22
N LEU A 174 0.42 -2.47 11.74
CA LEU A 174 1.30 -1.37 11.35
C LEU A 174 0.68 -0.53 10.23
N LYS A 175 0.11 -1.20 9.22
CA LYS A 175 -0.60 -0.53 8.12
C LYS A 175 -1.81 0.26 8.64
N LYS A 176 -2.61 -0.33 9.54
CA LYS A 176 -3.75 0.32 10.19
C LYS A 176 -3.33 1.58 10.95
N GLU A 177 -2.30 1.49 11.78
CA GLU A 177 -1.78 2.62 12.58
C GLU A 177 -1.31 3.76 11.67
N LEU A 178 -0.59 3.44 10.59
CA LEU A 178 -0.17 4.45 9.61
C LEU A 178 -1.36 5.16 8.96
N ILE A 179 -2.40 4.43 8.55
CA ILE A 179 -3.62 5.03 7.97
C ILE A 179 -4.38 5.86 9.00
N GLU A 180 -4.45 5.41 10.26
CA GLU A 180 -5.08 6.17 11.35
C GLU A 180 -4.32 7.48 11.64
N ASN A 181 -2.99 7.47 11.58
CA ASN A 181 -2.18 8.67 11.73
C ASN A 181 -2.38 9.67 10.58
N LEU A 182 -2.76 9.20 9.39
CA LEU A 182 -3.04 10.02 8.21
C LEU A 182 -4.51 10.44 8.09
N ASN A 183 -5.32 10.20 9.11
CA ASN A 183 -6.77 10.40 9.05
C ASN A 183 -7.18 11.84 8.68
N ASN A 184 -6.49 12.84 9.22
CA ASN A 184 -6.74 14.26 8.88
C ASN A 184 -6.47 14.53 7.39
N THR A 185 -5.36 14.02 6.87
CA THR A 185 -4.99 14.13 5.45
C THR A 185 -6.01 13.42 4.55
N ILE A 186 -6.48 12.24 4.95
CA ILE A 186 -7.51 11.49 4.22
C ILE A 186 -8.81 12.30 4.15
N TYR A 187 -9.26 12.88 5.27
CA TYR A 187 -10.47 13.72 5.26
C TYR A 187 -10.29 15.02 4.47
N GLY A 188 -9.09 15.61 4.49
CA GLY A 188 -8.74 16.73 3.62
C GLY A 188 -8.85 16.36 2.15
N ALA A 189 -8.25 15.23 1.74
CA ALA A 189 -8.30 14.73 0.37
C ALA A 189 -9.74 14.45 -0.10
N ILE A 190 -10.58 13.88 0.75
CA ILE A 190 -12.02 13.68 0.46
C ILE A 190 -12.72 15.02 0.21
N GLY A 191 -12.42 16.03 1.03
CA GLY A 191 -12.97 17.37 0.87
C GLY A 191 -12.55 17.98 -0.47
N GLU A 192 -11.24 18.06 -0.70
CA GLU A 192 -10.64 18.63 -1.92
C GLU A 192 -11.17 17.93 -3.18
N GLN A 193 -11.24 16.60 -3.18
CA GLN A 193 -11.77 15.83 -4.31
C GLN A 193 -13.23 16.19 -4.62
N LYS A 194 -14.08 16.39 -3.60
CA LYS A 194 -15.49 16.80 -3.81
C LYS A 194 -15.59 18.18 -4.45
N VAL A 195 -14.72 19.10 -4.03
CA VAL A 195 -14.67 20.47 -4.58
C VAL A 195 -14.17 20.43 -6.03
N GLU A 196 -13.07 19.74 -6.29
CA GLU A 196 -12.52 19.55 -7.64
C GLU A 196 -13.56 18.94 -8.59
N ASN A 197 -14.23 17.85 -8.18
CA ASN A 197 -15.27 17.20 -8.97
C ASN A 197 -16.47 18.12 -9.24
N THR A 198 -16.75 19.05 -8.33
CA THR A 198 -17.79 20.06 -8.53
C THR A 198 -17.33 21.12 -9.54
N LEU A 199 -16.11 21.62 -9.41
CA LEU A 199 -15.53 22.62 -10.32
C LEU A 199 -15.29 22.08 -11.73
N LYS A 200 -14.97 20.80 -11.88
CA LYS A 200 -14.84 20.10 -13.18
C LYS A 200 -16.08 20.22 -14.07
N LYS A 201 -17.27 20.46 -13.49
CA LYS A 201 -18.54 20.64 -14.21
C LYS A 201 -18.65 21.99 -14.95
N LEU A 202 -17.71 22.92 -14.73
CA LEU A 202 -17.65 24.20 -15.45
C LEU A 202 -17.20 24.00 -16.91
N SER A 203 -17.39 25.03 -17.74
CA SER A 203 -16.92 25.04 -19.14
C SER A 203 -15.39 25.04 -19.21
N ASP A 204 -14.85 24.80 -20.39
CA ASP A 204 -13.40 24.84 -20.71
C ASP A 204 -12.78 26.25 -20.66
N GLU A 205 -13.60 27.30 -20.61
CA GLU A 205 -13.22 28.68 -20.30
C GLU A 205 -12.74 28.86 -18.85
N TYR A 206 -12.96 27.87 -18.00
CA TYR A 206 -12.44 27.83 -16.64
C TYR A 206 -11.20 26.96 -16.57
N ILE A 207 -10.19 27.45 -15.85
CA ILE A 207 -8.93 26.74 -15.60
C ILE A 207 -8.77 26.57 -14.10
N LEU A 208 -8.67 25.34 -13.64
CA LEU A 208 -8.44 24.97 -12.25
C LEU A 208 -7.00 24.54 -12.06
N ILE A 209 -6.30 25.17 -11.12
CA ILE A 209 -4.97 24.78 -10.66
C ILE A 209 -5.12 24.29 -9.21
N ASN A 210 -4.92 23.00 -8.97
CA ASN A 210 -4.93 22.43 -7.63
C ASN A 210 -3.57 22.61 -6.94
N ASP A 211 -3.58 22.62 -5.61
CA ASP A 211 -2.38 22.58 -4.76
C ASP A 211 -1.31 23.62 -5.19
N PHE A 212 -1.76 24.85 -5.44
CA PHE A 212 -0.86 25.90 -5.88
C PHE A 212 0.04 26.32 -4.72
N CYS A 213 1.33 26.04 -4.84
CA CYS A 213 2.36 26.43 -3.89
C CYS A 213 3.31 27.45 -4.49
N SER A 214 3.70 28.47 -3.73
CA SER A 214 4.72 29.44 -4.12
C SER A 214 5.56 29.88 -2.92
N THR A 215 6.86 30.01 -3.13
CA THR A 215 7.84 30.48 -2.16
C THR A 215 8.32 31.89 -2.52
N PHE A 216 8.49 32.74 -1.51
CA PHE A 216 8.92 34.12 -1.65
C PHE A 216 10.27 34.37 -0.96
N ASN A 217 11.24 34.84 -1.73
CA ASN A 217 12.54 35.27 -1.22
C ASN A 217 12.96 36.60 -1.88
N PRO A 218 12.96 37.73 -1.15
CA PRO A 218 12.64 37.87 0.28
C PRO A 218 11.15 37.60 0.58
N PRO A 219 10.79 37.29 1.84
CA PRO A 219 9.39 37.09 2.23
C PRO A 219 8.55 38.34 2.02
N ILE A 220 7.27 38.15 1.65
CA ILE A 220 6.31 39.26 1.52
C ILE A 220 5.94 39.75 2.93
N TYR A 221 6.19 41.02 3.20
CA TYR A 221 5.84 41.63 4.49
C TYR A 221 4.43 42.22 4.46
N ASN A 222 3.53 41.69 5.29
CA ASN A 222 2.19 42.22 5.48
C ASN A 222 2.15 43.15 6.71
N LYS A 223 2.16 44.46 6.45
CA LYS A 223 2.16 45.50 7.49
C LYS A 223 0.91 45.47 8.38
N ARG A 224 -0.24 44.99 7.86
CA ARG A 224 -1.52 45.06 8.58
C ARG A 224 -1.56 44.14 9.79
N ASN A 225 -0.93 42.98 9.69
CA ASN A 225 -0.89 41.95 10.72
C ASN A 225 0.54 41.66 11.22
N ASN A 226 1.52 42.45 10.78
CA ASN A 226 2.94 42.28 11.09
C ASN A 226 3.47 40.86 10.76
N ASP A 227 2.98 40.27 9.66
CA ASP A 227 3.33 38.91 9.23
C ASP A 227 4.40 38.92 8.11
N ARG A 228 5.24 37.89 8.10
CA ARG A 228 6.21 37.62 7.03
C ARG A 228 5.83 36.34 6.30
N ILE A 229 5.39 36.50 5.07
CA ILE A 229 4.89 35.41 4.23
C ILE A 229 6.05 34.86 3.41
N HIS A 230 6.61 33.73 3.86
CA HIS A 230 7.63 32.99 3.13
C HIS A 230 7.02 32.08 2.06
N THR A 231 5.86 31.50 2.35
CA THR A 231 5.18 30.57 1.44
C THR A 231 3.67 30.73 1.53
N ILE A 232 3.02 30.35 0.43
CA ILE A 232 1.58 30.12 0.37
C ILE A 232 1.28 28.77 -0.27
N GLN A 233 0.16 28.19 0.16
CA GLN A 233 -0.47 27.03 -0.45
C GLN A 233 -1.96 27.35 -0.61
N ILE A 234 -2.52 26.99 -1.77
CA ILE A 234 -3.92 27.18 -2.12
C ILE A 234 -4.47 25.84 -2.60
N ASP A 235 -5.53 25.35 -1.96
CA ASP A 235 -6.14 24.07 -2.32
C ASP A 235 -6.59 24.05 -3.78
N HIS A 236 -7.35 25.09 -4.18
CA HIS A 236 -7.88 25.25 -5.52
C HIS A 236 -7.82 26.71 -5.96
N LEU A 237 -7.13 26.97 -7.06
CA LEU A 237 -7.09 28.26 -7.72
C LEU A 237 -7.83 28.18 -9.06
N LEU A 238 -9.00 28.81 -9.13
CA LEU A 238 -9.84 28.79 -10.33
C LEU A 238 -9.73 30.11 -11.07
N ILE A 239 -9.17 30.08 -12.28
CA ILE A 239 -9.12 31.20 -13.20
C ILE A 239 -10.38 31.13 -14.07
N SER A 240 -11.07 32.26 -14.21
CA SER A 240 -12.36 32.37 -14.88
C SER A 240 -12.47 33.67 -15.68
N PRO A 241 -13.49 33.80 -16.55
CA PRO A 241 -13.81 35.06 -17.20
C PRO A 241 -14.08 36.21 -16.23
N ALA A 242 -14.55 35.93 -15.01
CA ALA A 242 -14.85 36.95 -14.00
C ALA A 242 -13.63 37.33 -13.13
N GLY A 243 -12.49 36.67 -13.31
CA GLY A 243 -11.27 36.82 -12.50
C GLY A 243 -10.85 35.53 -11.82
N ILE A 244 -10.12 35.66 -10.70
CA ILE A 244 -9.54 34.52 -9.97
C ILE A 244 -10.36 34.24 -8.71
N PHE A 245 -10.71 32.97 -8.51
CA PHE A 245 -11.28 32.47 -7.28
C PHE A 245 -10.23 31.66 -6.52
N LEU A 246 -9.91 32.14 -5.33
CA LEU A 246 -9.07 31.44 -4.37
C LEU A 246 -10.01 30.64 -3.48
N ILE A 247 -9.93 29.32 -3.56
CA ILE A 247 -10.87 28.40 -2.93
C ILE A 247 -10.11 27.54 -1.92
N GLU A 248 -10.48 27.67 -0.65
CA GLU A 248 -10.02 26.83 0.46
C GLU A 248 -11.10 25.80 0.79
N THR A 249 -10.69 24.56 1.04
CA THR A 249 -11.61 23.45 1.31
C THR A 249 -11.56 23.05 2.77
N LYS A 250 -12.74 22.92 3.39
CA LYS A 250 -12.87 22.40 4.76
C LYS A 250 -13.87 21.24 4.81
N ASN A 251 -13.41 20.10 5.31
CA ASN A 251 -14.24 18.91 5.58
C ASN A 251 -14.43 18.73 7.09
N TRP A 252 -14.97 19.77 7.74
CA TRP A 252 -15.06 19.85 9.20
C TRP A 252 -16.36 19.24 9.74
N SER A 253 -16.25 18.57 10.88
CA SER A 253 -17.40 18.16 11.70
C SER A 253 -17.91 19.35 12.52
N GLU A 254 -19.12 19.27 13.09
CA GLU A 254 -19.62 20.27 14.04
C GLU A 254 -18.63 20.49 15.22
N LYS A 255 -18.04 19.41 15.73
CA LYS A 255 -17.02 19.47 16.78
C LYS A 255 -15.79 20.28 16.34
N SER A 256 -15.40 20.17 15.08
CA SER A 256 -14.26 20.90 14.52
C SER A 256 -14.58 22.38 14.35
N ILE A 257 -15.79 22.71 13.89
CA ILE A 257 -16.24 24.11 13.75
C ILE A 257 -16.23 24.83 15.10
N ASN A 258 -16.68 24.15 16.15
CA ASN A 258 -16.77 24.71 17.49
C ASN A 258 -15.44 24.67 18.27
N ASN A 259 -14.33 24.26 17.64
CA ASN A 259 -13.04 24.16 18.30
C ASN A 259 -12.21 25.46 18.12
N PRO A 260 -12.05 26.27 19.18
CA PRO A 260 -11.31 27.54 19.08
C PRO A 260 -9.80 27.38 18.90
N ASN A 261 -9.26 26.17 19.13
CA ASN A 261 -7.82 25.91 18.99
C ASN A 261 -7.40 25.66 17.53
N LEU A 262 -8.36 25.52 16.61
CA LEU A 262 -8.05 25.37 15.20
C LEU A 262 -7.70 26.73 14.59
N ARG A 263 -6.70 26.73 13.70
CA ARG A 263 -6.33 27.92 12.93
C ARG A 263 -7.53 28.41 12.11
N SER A 264 -7.77 29.72 12.14
CA SER A 264 -8.86 30.35 11.39
C SER A 264 -8.70 30.15 9.87
N PRO A 265 -9.66 29.48 9.21
CA PRO A 265 -9.68 29.37 7.75
C PRO A 265 -9.78 30.73 7.05
N VAL A 266 -10.45 31.70 7.68
CA VAL A 266 -10.65 33.06 7.17
C VAL A 266 -9.33 33.83 7.18
N GLU A 267 -8.54 33.73 8.26
CA GLU A 267 -7.23 34.37 8.31
C GLU A 267 -6.25 33.74 7.31
N GLN A 268 -6.31 32.40 7.17
CA GLN A 268 -5.49 31.67 6.21
C GLN A 268 -5.76 32.15 4.77
N ILE A 269 -7.02 32.21 4.36
CA ILE A 269 -7.37 32.61 3.00
C ILE A 269 -7.06 34.08 2.72
N LEU A 270 -7.25 34.97 3.70
CA LEU A 270 -6.91 36.38 3.58
C LEU A 270 -5.39 36.62 3.47
N ARG A 271 -4.60 35.87 4.27
CA ARG A 271 -3.14 35.89 4.17
C ARG A 271 -2.68 35.46 2.79
N THR A 272 -3.25 34.38 2.26
CA THR A 272 -2.88 33.86 0.95
C THR A 272 -3.33 34.77 -0.19
N ASN A 273 -4.52 35.36 -0.10
CA ASN A 273 -5.00 36.37 -1.04
C ASN A 273 -4.03 37.55 -1.14
N PHE A 274 -3.57 38.07 0.00
CA PHE A 274 -2.64 39.19 0.03
C PHE A 274 -1.34 38.88 -0.71
N ALA A 275 -0.76 37.70 -0.47
CA ALA A 275 0.46 37.28 -1.15
C ALA A 275 0.23 37.08 -2.66
N LEU A 276 -0.87 36.44 -3.05
CA LEU A 276 -1.23 36.25 -4.46
C LEU A 276 -1.44 37.58 -5.18
N TYR A 277 -2.08 38.55 -4.52
CA TYR A 277 -2.26 39.91 -5.05
C TYR A 277 -0.92 40.61 -5.31
N ILE A 278 0.04 40.49 -4.38
CA ILE A 278 1.39 41.04 -4.54
C ILE A 278 2.12 40.35 -5.69
N LEU A 279 2.04 39.01 -5.78
CA LEU A 279 2.62 38.22 -6.86
C LEU A 279 2.10 38.68 -8.22
N LEU A 280 0.78 38.77 -8.38
CA LEU A 280 0.16 39.19 -9.64
C LEU A 280 0.54 40.63 -10.00
N ASN A 281 0.52 41.57 -9.06
CA ASN A 281 0.83 42.96 -9.38
C ASN A 281 2.31 43.21 -9.69
N ASN A 282 3.22 42.60 -8.93
CA ASN A 282 4.65 42.83 -9.10
C ASN A 282 5.15 42.22 -10.42
N GLU A 283 4.69 41.02 -10.76
CA GLU A 283 5.25 40.24 -11.86
C GLU A 283 4.47 40.42 -13.17
N ILE A 284 3.12 40.51 -13.15
CA ILE A 284 2.34 40.82 -14.36
C ILE A 284 2.59 42.27 -14.80
N GLY A 285 2.84 43.18 -13.86
CA GLY A 285 3.25 44.55 -14.17
C GLY A 285 4.58 44.61 -14.95
N LEU A 286 5.48 43.64 -14.76
CA LEU A 286 6.75 43.55 -15.48
C LEU A 286 6.60 42.92 -16.87
N LEU A 287 5.53 42.14 -17.10
CA LEU A 287 5.29 41.47 -18.38
C LEU A 287 4.96 42.42 -19.54
N LYS A 288 4.80 43.74 -19.32
CA LYS A 288 4.80 44.85 -20.30
C LYS A 288 3.99 44.68 -21.60
N ASN A 289 3.16 43.66 -21.69
CA ASN A 289 2.18 43.53 -22.75
C ASN A 289 0.99 44.38 -22.32
N ASN A 290 0.45 45.18 -23.23
CA ASN A 290 -0.71 46.11 -23.07
C ASN A 290 -2.03 45.42 -22.66
N PHE A 291 -1.94 44.22 -22.12
CA PHE A 291 -2.97 43.26 -21.82
C PHE A 291 -3.95 43.74 -20.75
N LEU A 292 -3.45 44.29 -19.64
CA LEU A 292 -4.32 44.93 -18.64
C LEU A 292 -4.60 46.40 -18.97
N GLN A 293 -4.06 46.94 -20.07
CA GLN A 293 -4.16 48.36 -20.36
C GLN A 293 -5.53 48.68 -20.97
N HIS A 294 -6.40 49.28 -20.17
CA HIS A 294 -7.65 49.85 -20.63
C HIS A 294 -7.48 51.35 -20.88
N ILE A 295 -8.39 51.95 -21.64
CA ILE A 295 -8.41 53.39 -21.96
C ILE A 295 -8.40 54.25 -20.68
N TRP A 296 -8.89 53.71 -19.56
CA TRP A 296 -8.97 54.39 -18.26
C TRP A 296 -7.85 54.00 -17.29
N GLY A 297 -6.89 53.17 -17.70
CA GLY A 297 -5.77 52.71 -16.88
C GLY A 297 -5.66 51.18 -16.81
N ASN A 298 -4.81 50.68 -15.91
CA ASN A 298 -4.57 49.25 -15.78
C ASN A 298 -5.73 48.56 -15.05
N ARG A 299 -6.35 47.58 -15.71
CA ARG A 299 -7.39 46.73 -15.16
C ARG A 299 -6.84 45.90 -14.01
N LYS A 300 -7.53 45.92 -12.87
CA LYS A 300 -7.22 45.05 -11.74
C LYS A 300 -7.79 43.66 -12.01
N ILE A 301 -6.99 42.61 -11.74
CA ILE A 301 -7.50 41.23 -11.69
C ILE A 301 -8.24 41.05 -10.35
N PRO A 302 -9.56 40.83 -10.35
CA PRO A 302 -10.30 40.62 -9.12
C PRO A 302 -10.00 39.21 -8.59
N ILE A 303 -9.64 39.14 -7.30
CA ILE A 303 -9.42 37.89 -6.57
C ILE A 303 -10.54 37.76 -5.55
N ARG A 304 -11.26 36.63 -5.58
CA ARG A 304 -12.40 36.36 -4.70
C ARG A 304 -12.07 35.18 -3.79
N ASN A 305 -12.24 35.37 -2.50
CA ASN A 305 -11.95 34.35 -1.49
C ASN A 305 -13.21 33.54 -1.20
N ILE A 306 -13.11 32.23 -1.35
CA ILE A 306 -14.18 31.29 -1.06
C ILE A 306 -13.65 30.23 -0.11
N ILE A 307 -14.41 29.95 0.95
CA ILE A 307 -14.20 28.77 1.79
C ILE A 307 -15.37 27.82 1.52
N VAL A 308 -15.06 26.61 1.08
CA VAL A 308 -16.05 25.59 0.75
C VAL A 308 -16.09 24.56 1.87
N PHE A 309 -17.23 24.49 2.55
CA PHE A 309 -17.49 23.43 3.51
C PHE A 309 -18.20 22.26 2.83
N THR A 310 -17.57 21.09 2.90
CA THR A 310 -18.07 19.86 2.25
C THR A 310 -18.91 18.97 3.17
N ASN A 311 -19.00 19.35 4.45
CA ASN A 311 -19.75 18.64 5.48
C ASN A 311 -20.66 19.61 6.25
N ASN A 312 -20.18 20.19 7.35
CA ASN A 312 -20.94 21.19 8.11
C ASN A 312 -20.44 22.60 7.79
N LYS A 313 -21.35 23.55 7.59
CA LYS A 313 -21.05 24.96 7.26
C LYS A 313 -21.37 25.86 8.48
N PRO A 314 -20.49 26.79 8.86
CA PRO A 314 -20.79 27.79 9.90
C PRO A 314 -21.87 28.78 9.46
N ILE A 315 -22.56 29.39 10.42
CA ILE A 315 -23.66 30.34 10.15
C ILE A 315 -23.11 31.75 9.90
N GLU A 316 -21.93 32.03 10.44
CA GLU A 316 -21.28 33.33 10.42
C GLU A 316 -20.89 33.77 9.02
N GLU A 317 -21.07 35.06 8.74
CA GLU A 317 -20.58 35.71 7.53
C GLU A 317 -19.34 36.55 7.83
N PHE A 318 -18.39 36.53 6.90
CA PHE A 318 -17.11 37.20 7.06
C PHE A 318 -16.89 38.24 5.97
N GLN A 319 -16.27 39.36 6.34
CA GLN A 319 -15.91 40.38 5.37
C GLN A 319 -14.84 39.85 4.41
N HIS A 320 -15.01 40.12 3.12
CA HIS A 320 -14.07 39.76 2.05
C HIS A 320 -13.87 38.26 1.80
N VAL A 321 -14.63 37.39 2.47
CA VAL A 321 -14.57 35.93 2.31
C VAL A 321 -15.98 35.37 2.23
N LYS A 322 -16.31 34.65 1.16
CA LYS A 322 -17.60 33.96 1.05
C LYS A 322 -17.48 32.53 1.56
N ILE A 323 -18.35 32.16 2.49
CA ILE A 323 -18.50 30.78 2.92
C ILE A 323 -19.61 30.12 2.10
N THR A 324 -19.31 28.98 1.49
CA THR A 324 -20.25 28.24 0.64
C THR A 324 -20.28 26.75 0.97
N THR A 325 -21.39 26.10 0.63
CA THR A 325 -21.45 24.63 0.49
C THR A 325 -21.14 24.22 -0.95
N LEU A 326 -20.96 22.92 -1.19
CA LEU A 326 -20.77 22.36 -2.54
C LEU A 326 -21.89 22.77 -3.52
N ASN A 327 -23.14 22.83 -3.05
CA ASN A 327 -24.28 23.18 -3.89
C ASN A 327 -24.34 24.68 -4.23
N GLU A 328 -23.81 25.52 -3.34
CA GLU A 328 -23.78 26.98 -3.50
C GLU A 328 -22.57 27.45 -4.34
N LEU A 329 -21.52 26.63 -4.44
CA LEU A 329 -20.25 27.00 -5.07
C LEU A 329 -20.39 27.42 -6.53
N LEU A 330 -20.99 26.56 -7.38
CA LEU A 330 -21.12 26.85 -8.81
C LEU A 330 -22.07 28.03 -9.09
N PRO A 331 -23.27 28.12 -8.48
CA PRO A 331 -24.13 29.30 -8.61
C PRO A 331 -23.41 30.59 -8.24
N TYR A 332 -22.64 30.58 -7.14
CA TYR A 332 -21.87 31.75 -6.72
C TYR A 332 -20.81 32.16 -7.74
N ILE A 333 -20.00 31.21 -8.23
CA ILE A 333 -18.97 31.47 -9.25
C ILE A 333 -19.60 32.05 -10.53
N LYS A 334 -20.75 31.52 -10.96
CA LYS A 334 -21.45 31.93 -12.18
C LYS A 334 -22.17 33.28 -12.06
N SER A 335 -22.41 33.77 -10.84
CA SER A 335 -23.11 35.04 -10.61
C SER A 335 -22.32 36.29 -11.04
N PHE A 336 -21.04 36.15 -11.35
CA PHE A 336 -20.17 37.28 -11.67
C PHE A 336 -20.06 37.50 -13.18
N ASN A 337 -20.12 38.78 -13.57
CA ASN A 337 -20.00 39.17 -14.97
C ASN A 337 -18.59 38.89 -15.51
N PRO A 338 -18.48 38.36 -16.73
CA PRO A 338 -17.21 38.14 -17.40
C PRO A 338 -16.55 39.49 -17.70
N ASN A 339 -15.28 39.61 -17.33
CA ASN A 339 -14.46 40.77 -17.60
C ASN A 339 -13.26 40.43 -18.50
N PHE A 340 -12.81 39.17 -18.52
CA PHE A 340 -11.62 38.75 -19.25
C PHE A 340 -11.98 37.92 -20.48
N ALA A 341 -11.28 38.14 -21.59
CA ALA A 341 -11.35 37.29 -22.77
C ALA A 341 -10.56 35.98 -22.58
N ASN A 342 -10.80 34.98 -23.43
CA ASN A 342 -10.23 33.64 -23.23
C ASN A 342 -8.70 33.62 -23.34
N ASP A 343 -8.11 34.37 -24.27
CA ASP A 343 -6.66 34.57 -24.34
C ASP A 343 -6.12 35.19 -23.05
N GLU A 344 -6.89 36.07 -22.42
CA GLU A 344 -6.53 36.66 -21.14
C GLU A 344 -6.50 35.65 -19.99
N ILE A 345 -7.47 34.74 -19.97
CA ILE A 345 -7.55 33.67 -18.98
C ILE A 345 -6.34 32.74 -19.12
N GLU A 346 -5.96 32.37 -20.35
CA GLU A 346 -4.78 31.52 -20.62
C GLU A 346 -3.50 32.17 -20.12
N MET A 347 -3.27 33.44 -20.45
CA MET A 347 -2.05 34.13 -20.03
C MET A 347 -1.90 34.19 -18.51
N ILE A 348 -3.01 34.43 -17.80
CA ILE A 348 -3.02 34.43 -16.32
C ILE A 348 -2.72 33.02 -15.80
N ALA A 349 -3.33 31.97 -16.38
CA ALA A 349 -3.10 30.60 -15.97
C ALA A 349 -1.66 30.16 -16.22
N ASP A 350 -1.12 30.40 -17.42
CA ASP A 350 0.27 30.10 -17.78
C ASP A 350 1.26 30.84 -16.88
N PHE A 351 0.97 32.11 -16.56
CA PHE A 351 1.75 32.88 -15.61
C PHE A 351 1.77 32.17 -14.24
N LEU A 352 0.61 31.84 -13.68
CA LEU A 352 0.53 31.18 -12.38
C LEU A 352 1.19 29.80 -12.38
N LEU A 353 1.00 29.00 -13.43
CA LEU A 353 1.62 27.69 -13.55
C LEU A 353 3.15 27.74 -13.51
N LYS A 354 3.79 28.80 -14.04
CA LYS A 354 5.26 28.99 -13.96
C LYS A 354 5.76 29.19 -12.53
N PHE A 355 4.94 29.78 -11.65
CA PHE A 355 5.27 30.00 -10.24
C PHE A 355 4.83 28.84 -9.33
N SER A 356 4.10 27.87 -9.87
CA SER A 356 3.63 26.71 -9.10
C SER A 356 4.79 25.75 -8.84
N GLU A 357 5.28 25.72 -7.61
CA GLU A 357 6.41 24.88 -7.17
C GLU A 357 5.99 23.44 -6.81
N GLN A 358 4.93 22.89 -7.42
CA GLN A 358 4.42 21.58 -7.00
C GLN A 358 5.50 20.50 -7.14
N LYS A 359 5.80 19.79 -6.04
CA LYS A 359 6.65 18.61 -6.05
C LYS A 359 5.96 17.51 -6.85
N LYS A 360 6.33 17.36 -8.12
CA LYS A 360 5.88 16.25 -8.95
C LYS A 360 6.63 14.98 -8.55
N ASN A 361 5.91 14.03 -7.95
CA ASN A 361 6.27 12.61 -8.02
C ASN A 361 5.29 11.93 -8.98
N TYR A 362 5.73 10.87 -9.66
CA TYR A 362 4.85 10.04 -10.48
C TYR A 362 3.78 9.41 -9.57
N SER A 363 2.60 10.00 -9.60
CA SER A 363 1.43 9.62 -8.80
C SER A 363 0.97 8.21 -9.15
N LYS A 364 0.75 7.37 -8.13
CA LYS A 364 0.07 6.07 -8.27
C LYS A 364 -1.38 6.06 -7.77
N LEU A 365 -1.78 6.98 -6.88
CA LEU A 365 -3.18 7.09 -6.50
C LEU A 365 -3.93 7.94 -7.52
N GLU A 366 -4.95 7.35 -8.14
CA GLU A 366 -5.86 8.06 -9.02
C GLU A 366 -7.10 8.53 -8.25
N LEU A 367 -7.71 9.61 -8.77
CA LEU A 367 -9.02 10.07 -8.36
C LEU A 367 -10.07 9.12 -8.96
N GLY A 368 -10.28 7.98 -8.29
CA GLY A 368 -11.32 7.00 -8.65
C GLY A 368 -12.73 7.49 -8.39
#